data_AF-A0A7S1IFJ3-F1
#
_entry.id   AF-A0A7S1IFJ3-F1
#
_cell.length_a   1.000
_cell.length_b   1.000
_cell.length_c   1.000
_cell.angle_alpha   90.00
_cell.angle_beta   90.00
_cell.angle_gamma   90.00
#
_symmetry.space_group_name_H-M   'P 1'
#
loop_
_entity.id
_entity.type
_entity.pdbx_description
1 polymer ?
#
loop_
_entity_poly.entity_id
_entity_poly.type
_entity_poly.pdbx_seq_one_letter_code
_entity_poly.pdbx_strand_id
1 'polypeptide(L)'
;MAPTDGRVFAVGDLHGDLRNALRILNMLQLADLEGTWTGGTATLIQTGDIVDRGPFSREILNLFRRLGDEAAAAGGRVVNLLGNHELMNFRGDMKYVNIAEVIRYGGMNERRIAFGPEGRYGYVRRHPTVLLQNSTLFVHAGLHPNFAKLGPEGVNELVHEQIEGGNWEHPVLHPFGEGPLWGRGVIVEAMLTGKCGLV
;
A
#
# COMPACT_ATOMS: atom_id res chain seq x y z
N MET A 1 -10.96 -23.14 -15.31
CA MET A 1 -10.80 -21.91 -14.49
C MET A 1 -10.80 -20.72 -15.43
N ALA A 2 -11.37 -19.59 -15.03
CA ALA A 2 -11.46 -18.41 -15.89
C ALA A 2 -10.08 -17.73 -16.04
N PRO A 3 -9.72 -17.23 -17.23
CA PRO A 3 -8.46 -16.51 -17.44
C PRO A 3 -8.31 -15.31 -16.50
N THR A 4 -7.07 -15.00 -16.10
CA THR A 4 -6.74 -13.76 -15.36
C THR A 4 -6.68 -12.53 -16.27
N ASP A 5 -6.64 -12.73 -17.58
CA ASP A 5 -6.44 -11.68 -18.57
C ASP A 5 -7.47 -10.54 -18.46
N GLY A 6 -6.95 -9.31 -18.44
CA GLY A 6 -7.74 -8.08 -18.31
C GLY A 6 -8.49 -7.91 -16.98
N ARG A 7 -8.30 -8.80 -16.00
CA ARG A 7 -8.97 -8.71 -14.70
C ARG A 7 -8.21 -7.83 -13.72
N VAL A 8 -8.96 -7.17 -12.85
CA VAL A 8 -8.42 -6.40 -11.72
C VAL A 8 -8.54 -7.23 -10.45
N PHE A 9 -7.43 -7.36 -9.73
CA PHE A 9 -7.33 -8.01 -8.43
C PHE A 9 -6.85 -7.00 -7.40
N ALA A 10 -7.42 -7.04 -6.20
CA ALA A 10 -6.97 -6.23 -5.08
C ALA A 10 -6.57 -7.11 -3.90
N VAL A 11 -5.44 -6.80 -3.29
CA VAL A 11 -4.92 -7.46 -2.08
C VAL A 11 -4.64 -6.40 -1.03
N GLY A 12 -5.14 -6.64 0.18
CA GLY A 12 -4.98 -5.75 1.31
C GLY A 12 -3.62 -5.86 2.01
N ASP A 13 -3.65 -5.56 3.29
CA ASP A 13 -2.51 -5.50 4.21
C ASP A 13 -1.73 -6.82 4.20
N LEU A 14 -0.41 -6.73 4.01
CA LEU A 14 0.49 -7.88 3.97
C LEU A 14 1.39 -7.96 5.20
N HIS A 15 1.73 -6.81 5.79
CA HIS A 15 2.38 -6.72 7.10
C HIS A 15 3.54 -7.70 7.31
N GLY A 16 4.47 -7.74 6.36
CA GLY A 16 5.68 -8.57 6.46
C GLY A 16 5.45 -10.08 6.51
N ASP A 17 4.26 -10.60 6.19
CA ASP A 17 3.97 -12.04 6.07
C ASP A 17 4.17 -12.55 4.63
N LEU A 18 5.44 -12.74 4.27
CA LEU A 18 5.83 -13.18 2.93
C LEU A 18 5.18 -14.52 2.53
N ARG A 19 5.03 -15.45 3.49
CA ARG A 19 4.48 -16.77 3.22
C ARG A 19 3.04 -16.68 2.76
N ASN A 20 2.22 -15.90 3.46
CA ASN A 20 0.82 -15.74 3.09
C ASN A 20 0.65 -14.81 1.89
N ALA A 21 1.52 -13.82 1.69
CA ALA A 21 1.56 -13.03 0.46
C ALA A 21 1.73 -13.92 -0.79
N LEU A 22 2.74 -14.80 -0.81
CA LEU A 22 2.98 -15.72 -1.93
C LEU A 22 1.80 -16.67 -2.15
N ARG A 23 1.19 -17.19 -1.07
CA ARG A 23 0.02 -18.06 -1.16
C ARG A 23 -1.20 -17.37 -1.76
N ILE A 24 -1.47 -16.13 -1.37
CA ILE A 24 -2.58 -15.35 -1.92
C ILE A 24 -2.34 -15.08 -3.41
N LEU A 25 -1.14 -14.62 -3.78
CA LEU A 25 -0.79 -14.36 -5.18
C LEU A 25 -0.90 -15.63 -6.04
N ASN A 26 -0.48 -16.78 -5.51
CA ASN A 26 -0.59 -18.06 -6.18
C ASN A 26 -2.01 -18.56 -6.33
N MET A 27 -2.82 -18.46 -5.28
CA MET A 27 -4.24 -18.80 -5.33
C MET A 27 -4.99 -17.92 -6.35
N LEU A 28 -4.61 -16.65 -6.49
CA LEU A 28 -5.16 -15.72 -7.49
C LEU A 28 -4.53 -15.89 -8.88
N GLN A 29 -3.56 -16.79 -9.04
CA GLN A 29 -2.82 -17.05 -10.28
C GLN A 29 -2.05 -15.82 -10.81
N LEU A 30 -1.69 -14.89 -9.92
CA LEU A 30 -0.91 -13.69 -10.24
C LEU A 30 0.59 -13.94 -10.18
N ALA A 31 1.03 -14.84 -9.32
CA ALA A 31 2.42 -15.31 -9.27
C ALA A 31 2.51 -16.78 -8.84
N ASP A 32 3.58 -17.47 -9.18
CA ASP A 32 3.88 -18.78 -8.60
C ASP A 32 4.38 -18.68 -7.13
N LEU A 33 4.70 -19.80 -6.50
CA LEU A 33 5.17 -19.81 -5.10
C LEU A 33 6.61 -19.30 -4.95
N GLU A 34 7.34 -19.23 -6.05
CA GLU A 34 8.65 -18.61 -6.19
C GLU A 34 8.54 -17.08 -6.39
N GLY A 35 7.33 -16.58 -6.59
CA GLY A 35 7.01 -15.17 -6.75
C GLY A 35 7.30 -14.65 -8.16
N THR A 36 7.21 -15.49 -9.19
CA THR A 36 7.30 -15.11 -10.61
C THR A 36 5.92 -14.79 -11.14
N TRP A 37 5.75 -13.69 -11.87
CA TRP A 37 4.47 -13.29 -12.43
C TRP A 37 3.88 -14.35 -13.37
N THR A 38 2.64 -14.75 -13.08
CA THR A 38 1.82 -15.64 -13.92
C THR A 38 0.50 -15.00 -14.34
N GLY A 39 0.26 -13.74 -13.94
CA GLY A 39 -1.03 -13.06 -14.09
C GLY A 39 -1.40 -12.63 -15.51
N GLY A 40 -0.50 -12.79 -16.49
CA GLY A 40 -0.73 -12.34 -17.87
C GLY A 40 -0.99 -10.84 -17.92
N THR A 41 -2.12 -10.45 -18.54
CA THR A 41 -2.54 -9.05 -18.67
C THR A 41 -3.32 -8.50 -17.47
N ALA A 42 -3.35 -9.22 -16.35
CA ALA A 42 -4.06 -8.78 -15.15
C ALA A 42 -3.48 -7.49 -14.55
N THR A 43 -4.33 -6.75 -13.84
CA THR A 43 -3.92 -5.65 -12.95
C THR A 43 -4.03 -6.09 -11.49
N LEU A 44 -2.91 -6.08 -10.77
CA LEU A 44 -2.85 -6.27 -9.33
C LEU A 44 -2.76 -4.91 -8.62
N ILE A 45 -3.63 -4.67 -7.66
CA ILE A 45 -3.64 -3.49 -6.79
C ILE A 45 -3.35 -3.95 -5.36
N GLN A 46 -2.23 -3.55 -4.80
CA GLN A 46 -1.91 -3.72 -3.38
C GLN A 46 -2.32 -2.44 -2.64
N THR A 47 -3.19 -2.53 -1.63
CA THR A 47 -3.85 -1.35 -1.04
C THR A 47 -3.11 -0.75 0.17
N GLY A 48 -1.79 -0.84 0.24
CA GLY A 48 -0.97 -0.32 1.35
C GLY A 48 -0.74 -1.30 2.49
N ASP A 49 0.11 -0.93 3.45
CA ASP A 49 0.48 -1.74 4.61
C ASP A 49 1.20 -3.05 4.23
N ILE A 50 2.23 -2.92 3.39
CA ILE A 50 3.18 -4.00 3.11
C ILE A 50 4.09 -4.24 4.32
N VAL A 51 4.45 -3.15 5.01
CA VAL A 51 5.48 -3.15 6.04
C VAL A 51 4.92 -3.35 7.46
N ASP A 52 5.86 -3.56 8.40
CA ASP A 52 5.64 -3.74 9.84
C ASP A 52 4.91 -5.05 10.24
N ARG A 53 4.81 -5.28 11.56
CA ARG A 53 4.26 -6.48 12.24
C ARG A 53 5.00 -7.78 11.97
N GLY A 54 5.19 -8.16 10.72
CA GLY A 54 5.91 -9.35 10.27
C GLY A 54 7.39 -9.09 10.00
N PRO A 55 8.21 -10.15 9.86
CA PRO A 55 9.66 -10.03 9.76
C PRO A 55 10.19 -9.88 8.31
N PHE A 56 9.32 -9.91 7.30
CA PHE A 56 9.72 -10.03 5.88
C PHE A 56 9.27 -8.87 4.97
N SER A 57 9.06 -7.67 5.51
CA SER A 57 8.60 -6.52 4.74
C SER A 57 9.55 -6.17 3.57
N ARG A 58 10.87 -6.27 3.79
CA ARG A 58 11.89 -6.09 2.74
C ARG A 58 11.66 -7.04 1.57
N GLU A 59 11.43 -8.30 1.86
CA GLU A 59 11.27 -9.34 0.85
C GLU A 59 9.99 -9.09 0.03
N ILE A 60 8.90 -8.66 0.68
CA ILE A 60 7.65 -8.31 0.00
C ILE A 60 7.82 -7.05 -0.86
N LEU A 61 8.47 -6.00 -0.37
CA LEU A 61 8.74 -4.78 -1.17
C LEU A 61 9.56 -5.10 -2.43
N ASN A 62 10.60 -5.94 -2.30
CA ASN A 62 11.39 -6.37 -3.46
C ASN A 62 10.57 -7.27 -4.40
N LEU A 63 9.73 -8.15 -3.87
CA LEU A 63 8.83 -9.00 -4.65
C LEU A 63 7.88 -8.14 -5.49
N PHE A 64 7.15 -7.21 -4.88
CA PHE A 64 6.17 -6.38 -5.58
C PHE A 64 6.79 -5.43 -6.60
N ARG A 65 8.02 -4.94 -6.34
CA ARG A 65 8.79 -4.21 -7.35
C ARG A 65 9.09 -5.10 -8.57
N ARG A 66 9.62 -6.31 -8.34
CA ARG A 66 9.92 -7.26 -9.42
C ARG A 66 8.66 -7.70 -10.18
N LEU A 67 7.57 -8.00 -9.48
CA LEU A 67 6.28 -8.33 -10.09
C LEU A 67 5.75 -7.17 -10.93
N GLY A 68 6.01 -5.91 -10.56
CA GLY A 68 5.68 -4.76 -11.39
C GLY A 68 6.39 -4.78 -12.74
N ASP A 69 7.70 -5.05 -12.74
CA ASP A 69 8.50 -5.17 -13.97
C ASP A 69 8.04 -6.36 -14.84
N GLU A 70 7.83 -7.52 -14.21
CA GLU A 70 7.39 -8.75 -14.89
C GLU A 70 5.96 -8.64 -15.45
N ALA A 71 5.04 -8.03 -14.70
CA ALA A 71 3.68 -7.77 -15.16
C ALA A 71 3.68 -6.83 -16.36
N ALA A 72 4.44 -5.72 -16.30
CA ALA A 72 4.54 -4.79 -17.42
C ALA A 72 5.08 -5.47 -18.69
N ALA A 73 6.08 -6.34 -18.55
CA ALA A 73 6.62 -7.12 -19.68
C ALA A 73 5.58 -8.09 -20.29
N ALA A 74 4.64 -8.58 -19.49
CA ALA A 74 3.53 -9.45 -19.92
C ALA A 74 2.27 -8.68 -20.36
N GLY A 75 2.29 -7.35 -20.37
CA GLY A 75 1.12 -6.51 -20.67
C GLY A 75 0.11 -6.37 -19.52
N GLY A 76 0.48 -6.84 -18.32
CA GLY A 76 -0.24 -6.62 -17.07
C GLY A 76 0.26 -5.39 -16.32
N ARG A 77 -0.19 -5.23 -15.07
CA ARG A 77 0.15 -4.09 -14.22
C ARG A 77 0.16 -4.46 -12.74
N VAL A 78 1.12 -3.93 -11.98
CA VAL A 78 1.08 -3.92 -10.52
C VAL A 78 1.06 -2.48 -10.04
N VAL A 79 0.12 -2.15 -9.15
CA VAL A 79 0.04 -0.85 -8.47
C VAL A 79 0.09 -1.09 -6.98
N ASN A 80 1.03 -0.45 -6.30
CA ASN A 80 1.11 -0.43 -4.85
C ASN A 80 0.61 0.92 -4.37
N LEU A 81 -0.38 0.93 -3.49
CA LEU A 81 -0.84 2.14 -2.81
C LEU A 81 -0.06 2.37 -1.53
N LEU A 82 -0.07 3.60 -1.04
CA LEU A 82 0.40 3.91 0.31
C LEU A 82 -0.60 3.45 1.36
N GLY A 83 -0.13 2.80 2.41
CA GLY A 83 -0.84 2.60 3.67
C GLY A 83 -0.28 3.49 4.79
N ASN A 84 -0.89 3.42 5.97
CA ASN A 84 -0.38 4.19 7.09
C ASN A 84 0.95 3.66 7.64
N HIS A 85 1.26 2.37 7.48
CA HIS A 85 2.53 1.81 7.95
C HIS A 85 3.72 2.27 7.09
N GLU A 86 3.54 2.45 5.77
CA GLU A 86 4.57 3.12 4.96
C GLU A 86 4.82 4.54 5.46
N LEU A 87 3.75 5.30 5.74
CA LEU A 87 3.83 6.65 6.29
C LEU A 87 4.56 6.70 7.64
N MET A 88 4.26 5.77 8.55
CA MET A 88 4.93 5.66 9.84
C MET A 88 6.45 5.44 9.67
N ASN A 89 6.86 4.58 8.74
CA ASN A 89 8.27 4.35 8.46
C ASN A 89 8.95 5.57 7.83
N PHE A 90 8.25 6.34 6.99
CA PHE A 90 8.79 7.57 6.41
C PHE A 90 9.12 8.65 7.45
N ARG A 91 8.32 8.75 8.51
CA ARG A 91 8.54 9.66 9.65
C ARG A 91 9.45 9.08 10.74
N GLY A 92 9.91 7.84 10.59
CA GLY A 92 10.74 7.14 11.57
C GLY A 92 9.98 6.62 12.79
N ASP A 93 8.65 6.55 12.75
CA ASP A 93 7.86 5.90 13.79
C ASP A 93 7.90 4.38 13.60
N MET A 94 8.61 3.70 14.52
CA MET A 94 8.84 2.27 14.45
C MET A 94 8.00 1.46 15.45
N LYS A 95 6.91 2.03 15.98
CA LYS A 95 6.08 1.41 17.03
C LYS A 95 5.61 -0.01 16.68
N TYR A 96 5.35 -0.29 15.40
CA TYR A 96 4.84 -1.58 14.94
C TYR A 96 5.88 -2.44 14.21
N VAL A 97 7.13 -1.98 14.12
CA VAL A 97 8.19 -2.72 13.44
C VAL A 97 8.53 -3.97 14.26
N ASN A 98 8.54 -5.13 13.60
CA ASN A 98 8.95 -6.37 14.22
C ASN A 98 10.42 -6.32 14.64
N ILE A 99 10.76 -6.80 15.85
CA ILE A 99 12.16 -6.80 16.32
C ILE A 99 13.11 -7.58 15.40
N ALA A 100 12.63 -8.67 14.78
CA ALA A 100 13.41 -9.41 13.80
C ALA A 100 13.69 -8.57 12.54
N GLU A 101 12.75 -7.71 12.10
CA GLU A 101 13.05 -6.75 11.04
C GLU A 101 14.13 -5.76 11.47
N VAL A 102 14.03 -5.18 12.67
CA VAL A 102 15.06 -4.25 13.18
C VAL A 102 16.45 -4.89 13.09
N ILE A 103 16.60 -6.13 13.55
CA ILE A 103 17.86 -6.88 13.48
C ILE A 103 18.29 -7.12 12.02
N ARG A 104 17.36 -7.52 11.14
CA ARG A 104 17.63 -7.80 9.71
C ARG A 104 18.03 -6.57 8.89
N TYR A 105 17.65 -5.38 9.33
CA TYR A 105 18.08 -4.10 8.75
C TYR A 105 19.43 -3.64 9.31
N GLY A 106 19.94 -4.24 10.39
CA GLY A 106 21.15 -3.81 11.08
C GLY A 106 20.90 -2.83 12.23
N GLY A 107 19.64 -2.60 12.59
CA GLY A 107 19.23 -1.68 13.65
C GLY A 107 18.13 -0.72 13.21
N MET A 108 17.58 0.03 14.17
CA MET A 108 16.52 1.00 13.91
C MET A 108 17.03 2.13 12.99
N ASN A 109 18.25 2.59 13.20
CA ASN A 109 18.81 3.69 12.43
C ASN A 109 18.99 3.29 10.95
N GLU A 110 19.31 2.03 10.69
CA GLU A 110 19.57 1.53 9.34
C GLU A 110 18.24 1.31 8.60
N ARG A 111 17.19 0.91 9.33
CA ARG A 111 15.82 0.95 8.80
C ARG A 111 15.38 2.37 8.46
N ARG A 112 15.63 3.35 9.34
CA ARG A 112 15.29 4.76 9.08
C ARG A 112 15.97 5.28 7.83
N ILE A 113 17.25 4.95 7.63
CA ILE A 113 18.00 5.29 6.41
C ILE A 113 17.36 4.61 5.20
N ALA A 114 17.02 3.32 5.30
CA ALA A 114 16.42 2.57 4.20
C ALA A 114 15.07 3.15 3.72
N PHE A 115 14.24 3.68 4.63
CA PHE A 115 12.96 4.35 4.32
C PHE A 115 13.06 5.88 4.18
N GLY A 116 14.28 6.44 4.30
CA GLY A 116 14.54 7.85 4.01
C GLY A 116 14.32 8.17 2.53
N PRO A 117 14.21 9.46 2.15
CA PRO A 117 13.97 9.89 0.77
C PRO A 117 14.99 9.31 -0.24
N GLU A 118 16.27 9.30 0.15
CA GLU A 118 17.38 8.71 -0.64
C GLU A 118 17.68 7.26 -0.29
N GLY A 119 16.85 6.66 0.58
CA GLY A 119 16.99 5.30 1.03
C GLY A 119 16.62 4.28 -0.05
N ARG A 120 17.00 3.02 0.17
CA ARG A 120 16.66 1.90 -0.73
C ARG A 120 15.15 1.80 -1.03
N TYR A 121 14.30 2.15 -0.06
CA TYR A 121 12.84 2.15 -0.18
C TYR A 121 12.25 3.56 -0.24
N GLY A 122 13.07 4.59 -0.50
CA GLY A 122 12.60 5.96 -0.69
C GLY A 122 11.63 6.10 -1.88
N TYR A 123 11.73 5.22 -2.88
CA TYR A 123 10.79 5.17 -4.00
C TYR A 123 9.33 4.92 -3.58
N VAL A 124 9.10 4.26 -2.43
CA VAL A 124 7.75 3.95 -1.95
C VAL A 124 6.95 5.23 -1.68
N ARG A 125 7.63 6.34 -1.33
CA ARG A 125 7.00 7.67 -1.13
C ARG A 125 6.23 8.18 -2.34
N ARG A 126 6.60 7.71 -3.54
CA ARG A 126 5.99 8.09 -4.82
C ARG A 126 4.80 7.22 -5.22
N HIS A 127 4.48 6.18 -4.44
CA HIS A 127 3.28 5.37 -4.69
C HIS A 127 2.02 6.23 -4.54
N PRO A 128 1.00 6.02 -5.39
CA PRO A 128 -0.27 6.72 -5.23
C PRO A 128 -0.95 6.36 -3.89
N THR A 129 -1.71 7.27 -3.33
CA THR A 129 -2.57 7.03 -2.16
C THR A 129 -3.95 6.52 -2.57
N VAL A 130 -4.46 7.01 -3.69
CA VAL A 130 -5.74 6.59 -4.27
C VAL A 130 -5.58 6.24 -5.74
N LEU A 131 -6.34 5.26 -6.20
CA LEU A 131 -6.38 4.84 -7.60
C LEU A 131 -7.83 4.65 -8.03
N LEU A 132 -8.26 5.34 -9.07
CA LEU A 132 -9.49 5.02 -9.79
C LEU A 132 -9.14 4.06 -10.94
N GLN A 133 -9.63 2.83 -10.86
CA GLN A 133 -9.49 1.84 -11.92
C GLN A 133 -10.88 1.46 -12.42
N ASN A 134 -11.16 1.75 -13.69
CA ASN A 134 -12.50 1.65 -14.27
C ASN A 134 -13.51 2.50 -13.45
N SER A 135 -14.53 1.89 -12.86
CA SER A 135 -15.51 2.55 -12.00
C SER A 135 -15.28 2.31 -10.51
N THR A 136 -14.11 1.78 -10.12
CA THR A 136 -13.81 1.40 -8.73
C THR A 136 -12.63 2.20 -8.21
N LEU A 137 -12.82 2.86 -7.06
CA LEU A 137 -11.76 3.57 -6.35
C LEU A 137 -11.13 2.67 -5.28
N PHE A 138 -9.80 2.65 -5.26
CA PHE A 138 -8.99 1.92 -4.30
C PHE A 138 -8.22 2.91 -3.42
N VAL A 139 -8.25 2.66 -2.11
CA VAL A 139 -7.61 3.45 -1.07
C VAL A 139 -7.37 2.55 0.14
N HIS A 140 -6.36 2.85 0.96
CA HIS A 140 -6.02 2.02 2.12
C HIS A 140 -7.11 1.99 3.19
N ALA A 141 -7.52 3.15 3.72
CA ALA A 141 -8.48 3.21 4.83
C ALA A 141 -9.90 3.58 4.37
N GLY A 142 -10.04 4.73 3.70
CA GLY A 142 -11.31 5.24 3.22
C GLY A 142 -11.19 6.70 2.80
N LEU A 143 -12.03 7.16 1.87
CA LEU A 143 -11.94 8.52 1.34
C LEU A 143 -13.10 9.38 1.83
N HIS A 144 -12.84 10.21 2.84
CA HIS A 144 -13.85 11.12 3.38
C HIS A 144 -14.25 12.20 2.34
N PRO A 145 -15.53 12.65 2.29
CA PRO A 145 -15.99 13.66 1.32
C PRO A 145 -15.14 14.94 1.25
N ASN A 146 -14.56 15.36 2.38
CA ASN A 146 -13.64 16.50 2.44
C ASN A 146 -12.41 16.36 1.53
N PHE A 147 -11.95 15.14 1.31
CA PHE A 147 -10.84 14.83 0.40
C PHE A 147 -11.35 14.34 -0.96
N ALA A 148 -12.48 13.64 -1.02
CA ALA A 148 -13.05 13.11 -2.26
C ALA A 148 -13.32 14.19 -3.33
N LYS A 149 -13.71 15.41 -2.89
CA LYS A 149 -13.93 16.56 -3.78
C LYS A 149 -12.70 16.99 -4.59
N LEU A 150 -11.50 16.59 -4.18
CA LEU A 150 -10.25 16.89 -4.90
C LEU A 150 -10.03 15.96 -6.10
N GLY A 151 -10.78 14.85 -6.19
CA GLY A 151 -10.54 13.79 -7.17
C GLY A 151 -9.28 12.96 -6.88
N PRO A 152 -9.08 11.83 -7.57
CA PRO A 152 -7.95 10.93 -7.32
C PRO A 152 -6.59 11.62 -7.45
N GLU A 153 -6.40 12.40 -8.50
CA GLU A 153 -5.15 13.11 -8.79
C GLU A 153 -4.85 14.15 -7.70
N GLY A 154 -5.83 14.98 -7.34
CA GLY A 154 -5.66 16.01 -6.32
C GLY A 154 -5.39 15.44 -4.92
N VAL A 155 -5.97 14.27 -4.58
CA VAL A 155 -5.64 13.57 -3.33
C VAL A 155 -4.20 13.06 -3.35
N ASN A 156 -3.76 12.46 -4.45
CA ASN A 156 -2.38 11.97 -4.59
C ASN A 156 -1.37 13.13 -4.50
N GLU A 157 -1.61 14.22 -5.22
CA GLU A 157 -0.77 15.42 -5.19
C GLU A 157 -0.68 16.01 -3.78
N LEU A 158 -1.81 16.19 -3.09
CA LEU A 158 -1.85 16.70 -1.72
C LEU A 158 -1.04 15.79 -0.77
N VAL A 159 -1.23 14.48 -0.84
CA VAL A 159 -0.51 13.54 0.04
C VAL A 159 1.00 13.58 -0.25
N HIS A 160 1.41 13.55 -1.52
CA HIS A 160 2.82 13.62 -1.89
C HIS A 160 3.46 14.94 -1.46
N GLU A 161 2.78 16.07 -1.65
CA GLU A 161 3.26 17.38 -1.21
C GLU A 161 3.51 17.39 0.31
N GLN A 162 2.57 16.87 1.10
CA GLN A 162 2.74 16.86 2.55
C GLN A 162 3.81 15.87 3.03
N ILE A 163 3.98 14.72 2.35
CA ILE A 163 5.05 13.75 2.65
C ILE A 163 6.44 14.36 2.35
N GLU A 164 6.60 14.99 1.19
CA GLU A 164 7.88 15.59 0.77
C GLU A 164 8.20 16.86 1.55
N GLY A 165 7.19 17.65 1.90
CA GLY A 165 7.32 18.81 2.78
C GLY A 165 7.56 18.45 4.26
N GLY A 166 7.43 17.17 4.64
CA GLY A 166 7.57 16.71 6.02
C GLY A 166 6.48 17.24 6.96
N ASN A 167 5.33 17.64 6.43
CA ASN A 167 4.21 18.18 7.20
C ASN A 167 3.30 17.05 7.72
N TRP A 168 3.85 16.24 8.63
CA TRP A 168 3.17 15.05 9.17
C TRP A 168 1.92 15.35 10.00
N GLU A 169 1.76 16.60 10.44
CA GLU A 169 0.60 17.07 11.20
C GLU A 169 -0.56 17.52 10.30
N HIS A 170 -0.37 17.56 8.97
CA HIS A 170 -1.45 17.90 8.06
C HIS A 170 -2.62 16.89 8.19
N PRO A 171 -3.89 17.34 8.22
CA PRO A 171 -5.04 16.46 8.42
C PRO A 171 -5.15 15.27 7.45
N VAL A 172 -4.56 15.38 6.25
CA VAL A 172 -4.53 14.30 5.26
C VAL A 172 -3.62 13.12 5.65
N LEU A 173 -2.60 13.36 6.48
CA LEU A 173 -1.63 12.36 6.95
C LEU A 173 -1.83 11.96 8.42
N HIS A 174 -2.55 12.77 9.18
CA HIS A 174 -2.63 12.66 10.63
C HIS A 174 -3.42 11.41 11.08
N PRO A 175 -2.93 10.65 12.10
CA PRO A 175 -3.53 9.37 12.51
C PRO A 175 -4.91 9.47 13.15
N PHE A 176 -5.26 10.64 13.67
CA PHE A 176 -6.59 10.94 14.20
C PHE A 176 -7.45 11.75 13.21
N GLY A 177 -6.94 11.98 12.00
CA GLY A 177 -7.66 12.67 10.94
C GLY A 177 -8.58 11.73 10.15
N GLU A 178 -9.34 12.33 9.24
CA GLU A 178 -10.22 11.61 8.30
C GLU A 178 -9.51 11.32 6.97
N GLY A 179 -8.18 11.42 6.96
CA GLY A 179 -7.35 11.27 5.76
C GLY A 179 -7.38 9.85 5.19
N PRO A 180 -6.99 9.69 3.90
CA PRO A 180 -7.12 8.43 3.15
C PRO A 180 -6.32 7.25 3.73
N LEU A 181 -5.31 7.53 4.54
CA LEU A 181 -4.41 6.52 5.11
C LEU A 181 -4.86 6.02 6.49
N TRP A 182 -5.70 6.77 7.23
CA TRP A 182 -6.06 6.42 8.61
C TRP A 182 -7.57 6.41 8.88
N GLY A 183 -8.33 7.15 8.07
CA GLY A 183 -9.75 7.40 8.31
C GLY A 183 -10.56 6.11 8.39
N ARG A 184 -11.29 5.90 9.50
CA ARG A 184 -12.16 4.74 9.71
C ARG A 184 -13.64 5.02 9.60
N GLY A 185 -14.02 6.23 9.16
CA GLY A 185 -15.40 6.69 9.11
C GLY A 185 -16.33 5.75 8.34
N VAL A 186 -15.90 5.25 7.16
CA VAL A 186 -16.68 4.32 6.33
C VAL A 186 -17.03 3.05 7.11
N ILE A 187 -16.05 2.46 7.80
CA ILE A 187 -16.23 1.23 8.57
C ILE A 187 -17.10 1.50 9.80
N VAL A 188 -16.90 2.63 10.49
CA VAL A 188 -17.71 3.02 11.65
C VAL A 188 -19.18 3.18 11.24
N GLU A 189 -19.46 3.87 10.14
CA GLU A 189 -20.82 4.00 9.62
C GLU A 189 -21.41 2.64 9.23
N ALA A 190 -20.63 1.77 8.58
CA ALA A 190 -21.05 0.42 8.22
C ALA A 190 -21.43 -0.41 9.44
N MET A 191 -20.64 -0.32 10.51
CA MET A 191 -20.93 -0.99 11.77
C MET A 191 -22.19 -0.45 12.46
N LEU A 192 -22.42 0.87 12.40
CA LEU A 192 -23.53 1.51 13.09
C LEU A 192 -24.85 1.43 12.33
N THR A 193 -24.80 1.47 11.01
CA THR A 193 -25.98 1.68 10.15
C THR A 193 -26.20 0.61 9.10
N GLY A 194 -25.21 -0.27 8.87
CA GLY A 194 -25.20 -1.21 7.76
C GLY A 194 -24.95 -0.58 6.39
N LYS A 195 -24.62 0.72 6.31
CA LYS A 195 -24.30 1.45 5.07
C LYS A 195 -22.82 1.80 4.99
N CYS A 196 -22.27 1.83 3.76
CA CYS A 196 -20.87 2.18 3.50
C CYS A 196 -20.78 3.42 2.60
N GLY A 197 -21.37 4.55 3.01
CA GLY A 197 -21.61 5.70 2.13
C GLY A 197 -20.88 7.00 2.52
N LEU A 198 -20.60 7.19 3.80
CA LEU A 198 -20.31 8.49 4.43
C LEU A 198 -21.35 9.59 4.10
N VAL A 199 -22.56 9.19 3.68
CA VAL A 199 -23.72 10.04 3.29
C VAL A 199 -25.05 9.34 3.55
#